data_AF-G5DYL7-F1
#
_entry.id   AF-G5DYL7-F1
#
_cell.length_a   1.000
_cell.length_b   1.000
_cell.length_c   1.000
_cell.angle_alpha   90.00
_cell.angle_beta   90.00
_cell.angle_gamma   90.00
#
_symmetry.space_group_name_H-M   'P 1'
#
loop_
_entity.id
_entity.type
_entity.pdbx_description
1 polymer ?
#
loop_
_entity_poly.entity_id
_entity_poly.type
_entity_poly.pdbx_seq_one_letter_code
_entity_poly.pdbx_strand_id
1 'polypeptide(L)'
;FFSETGAGKHVPRAVFVDLEPTVIDEVRSGTYRQFFHPEQLITGKEDAANNYARGHYTIGKEIIDLVLDRIRKLADQCTGLQGFLVFHSFGGGTGSGFT
;
A
#
# COMPACT_ATOMS: atom_id res chain seq x y z
N PHE A 1 -11.02 -10.38 -5.16
CA PHE A 1 -11.02 -9.05 -4.53
C PHE A 1 -11.03 -9.11 -3.00
N PHE A 2 -11.84 -9.95 -2.36
CA PHE A 2 -11.90 -10.05 -0.89
C PHE A 2 -11.33 -11.38 -0.36
N SER A 3 -10.92 -11.38 0.91
CA SER A 3 -10.69 -12.56 1.74
C SER A 3 -11.73 -12.58 2.86
N GLU A 4 -12.23 -13.76 3.23
CA GLU A 4 -13.15 -13.93 4.35
C GLU A 4 -12.40 -14.40 5.59
N THR A 5 -12.65 -13.77 6.74
CA THR A 5 -12.14 -14.24 8.02
C THR A 5 -13.08 -15.28 8.63
N GLY A 6 -12.59 -16.09 9.59
CA GLY A 6 -13.44 -17.05 10.31
C GLY A 6 -14.62 -16.43 11.07
N ALA A 7 -14.66 -15.10 11.23
CA ALA A 7 -15.77 -14.36 11.82
C ALA A 7 -16.77 -13.83 10.77
N GLY A 8 -16.68 -14.24 9.50
CA GLY A 8 -17.55 -13.80 8.40
C GLY A 8 -17.26 -12.38 7.88
N LYS A 9 -16.15 -11.77 8.32
CA LYS A 9 -15.75 -10.43 7.85
C LYS A 9 -15.04 -10.53 6.52
N HIS A 10 -15.48 -9.72 5.56
CA HIS A 10 -14.83 -9.59 4.26
C HIS A 10 -13.79 -8.48 4.31
N VAL A 11 -12.53 -8.82 4.04
CA VAL A 11 -11.39 -7.90 4.05
C VAL A 11 -10.87 -7.73 2.62
N PRO A 12 -10.64 -6.50 2.12
CA PRO A 12 -10.07 -6.27 0.81
C PRO A 12 -8.65 -6.85 0.66
N ARG A 13 -8.35 -7.42 -0.49
CA ARG A 13 -6.98 -7.76 -0.92
C ARG A 13 -6.35 -6.53 -1.59
N ALA A 14 -6.09 -5.50 -0.79
CA ALA A 14 -5.50 -4.24 -1.24
C ALA A 14 -4.31 -3.88 -0.33
N VAL A 15 -3.34 -3.17 -0.88
CA VAL A 15 -2.24 -2.55 -0.12
C VAL A 15 -2.22 -1.08 -0.50
N PHE A 16 -2.23 -0.20 0.50
CA PHE A 16 -2.07 1.23 0.35
C PHE A 16 -0.67 1.59 0.79
N VAL A 17 0.05 2.30 -0.06
CA VAL A 17 1.41 2.75 0.24
C VAL A 17 1.52 4.22 -0.09
N ASP A 18 2.06 4.98 0.85
CA ASP A 18 2.49 6.34 0.64
C ASP A 18 3.77 6.62 1.44
N LEU A 19 4.62 7.52 0.94
CA LEU A 19 5.88 7.87 1.59
C LEU A 19 5.69 8.86 2.74
N GLU A 20 4.52 9.50 2.81
CA GLU A 20 4.09 10.31 3.94
C GLU A 20 2.78 9.78 4.57
N PRO A 21 2.47 10.11 5.83
CA PRO A 21 1.35 9.49 6.53
C PRO A 21 -0.01 10.11 6.24
N THR A 22 -0.08 11.37 5.78
CA THR A 22 -1.28 12.20 5.77
C THR A 22 -2.50 11.51 5.15
N VAL A 23 -2.38 11.06 3.90
CA VAL A 23 -3.51 10.51 3.14
C VAL A 23 -3.95 9.14 3.68
N ILE A 24 -3.00 8.32 4.14
CA ILE A 24 -3.34 7.00 4.70
C ILE A 24 -3.93 7.11 6.11
N ASP A 25 -3.53 8.10 6.90
CA ASP A 25 -4.12 8.35 8.22
C ASP A 25 -5.59 8.76 8.14
N GLU A 26 -6.01 9.43 7.06
CA GLU A 26 -7.43 9.65 6.78
C GLU A 26 -8.18 8.34 6.55
N VAL A 27 -7.57 7.36 5.87
CA VAL A 27 -8.18 6.02 5.69
C VAL A 27 -8.27 5.29 7.03
N ARG A 28 -7.23 5.41 7.88
CA ARG A 28 -7.20 4.81 9.22
C ARG A 28 -8.22 5.42 10.19
N SER A 29 -8.65 6.66 9.98
CA SER A 29 -9.59 7.37 10.85
C SER A 29 -10.99 7.55 10.27
N GLY A 30 -11.15 7.38 8.95
CA GLY A 30 -12.41 7.60 8.23
C GLY A 30 -13.45 6.49 8.39
N THR A 31 -14.53 6.61 7.63
CA THR A 31 -15.70 5.70 7.67
C THR A 31 -15.33 4.23 7.52
N TYR A 32 -14.34 3.94 6.67
CA TYR A 32 -13.89 2.58 6.36
C TYR A 32 -12.67 2.12 7.18
N ARG A 33 -12.38 2.76 8.32
CA ARG A 33 -11.23 2.42 9.18
C ARG A 33 -11.13 0.96 9.61
N GLN A 34 -12.26 0.28 9.77
CA GLN A 34 -12.31 -1.14 10.13
C GLN A 34 -12.34 -2.07 8.91
N PHE A 35 -12.39 -1.54 7.70
CA PHE A 35 -12.57 -2.34 6.49
C PHE A 35 -11.25 -2.98 6.03
N PHE A 36 -10.16 -2.21 6.06
CA PHE A 36 -8.82 -2.65 5.67
C PHE A 36 -8.08 -3.29 6.84
N HIS A 37 -7.17 -4.22 6.53
CA HIS A 37 -6.27 -4.73 7.55
C HIS A 37 -5.19 -3.66 7.85
N PRO A 38 -4.89 -3.31 9.12
CA PRO A 38 -3.94 -2.24 9.43
C PRO A 38 -2.56 -2.43 8.80
N GLU A 39 -2.10 -3.68 8.68
CA GLU A 39 -0.82 -4.00 8.04
C GLU A 39 -0.79 -3.80 6.51
N GLN A 40 -1.94 -3.58 5.87
CA GLN A 40 -2.04 -3.24 4.45
C GLN A 40 -1.91 -1.72 4.21
N LEU A 41 -1.90 -0.91 5.27
CA LEU A 41 -1.81 0.55 5.21
C LEU A 41 -0.40 0.97 5.61
N ILE A 42 0.48 1.16 4.63
CA ILE A 42 1.93 1.35 4.81
C ILE A 42 2.28 2.82 4.56
N THR A 43 2.94 3.45 5.53
CA THR A 43 3.30 4.87 5.49
C THR A 43 4.79 5.05 5.77
N GLY A 44 5.46 5.86 4.96
CA GLY A 44 6.78 6.40 5.28
C GLY A 44 6.71 7.59 6.26
N LYS A 45 7.85 8.25 6.44
CA LYS A 45 7.98 9.46 7.28
C LYS A 45 8.22 10.74 6.48
N GLU A 46 8.71 10.60 5.26
CA GLU A 46 9.18 11.72 4.42
C GLU A 46 8.70 11.48 3.00
N ASP A 47 8.13 12.51 2.37
CA ASP A 47 7.57 12.41 1.03
C ASP A 47 8.65 12.41 -0.07
N ALA A 48 8.23 12.11 -1.30
CA ALA A 48 9.08 12.24 -2.48
C ALA A 48 9.18 13.69 -3.00
N ALA A 49 8.41 14.65 -2.47
CA ALA A 49 8.42 16.07 -2.85
C ALA A 49 8.35 16.31 -4.37
N ASN A 50 7.43 15.62 -5.07
CA ASN A 50 7.29 15.64 -6.54
C ASN A 50 8.58 15.29 -7.33
N ASN A 51 9.52 14.57 -6.70
CA ASN A 51 10.77 14.17 -7.31
C ASN A 51 10.83 12.64 -7.52
N TYR A 52 10.86 12.24 -8.78
CA TYR A 52 11.00 10.83 -9.19
C TYR A 52 12.22 10.16 -8.55
N ALA A 53 13.38 10.83 -8.53
CA ALA A 53 14.61 10.25 -8.02
C ALA A 53 14.52 9.95 -6.52
N ARG A 54 13.78 10.78 -5.76
CA ARG A 54 13.51 10.52 -4.35
C ARG A 54 12.60 9.31 -4.16
N GLY A 55 11.53 9.22 -4.95
CA GLY A 55 10.64 8.07 -4.93
C GLY A 55 11.33 6.76 -5.31
N HIS A 56 12.24 6.79 -6.29
CA HIS A 56 12.85 5.56 -6.84
C HIS A 56 14.17 5.15 -6.16
N TYR A 57 15.08 6.09 -5.93
CA TYR A 57 16.47 5.75 -5.54
C TYR A 57 16.76 5.94 -4.06
N THR A 58 16.15 6.92 -3.40
CA THR A 58 16.48 7.27 -2.01
C THR A 58 15.37 6.85 -1.03
N ILE A 59 14.30 7.63 -0.94
CA ILE A 59 13.25 7.47 0.07
C ILE A 59 12.48 6.17 -0.14
N GLY A 60 12.09 5.85 -1.37
CA GLY A 60 11.34 4.62 -1.64
C GLY A 60 12.13 3.34 -1.34
N LYS A 61 13.45 3.38 -1.50
CA LYS A 61 14.32 2.23 -1.19
C LYS A 61 14.25 1.82 0.27
N GLU A 62 13.93 2.74 1.19
CA GLU A 62 13.83 2.43 2.61
C GLU A 62 12.59 1.61 2.97
N ILE A 63 11.53 1.67 2.15
CA ILE A 63 10.24 1.03 2.45
C ILE A 63 9.87 -0.11 1.50
N ILE A 64 10.58 -0.27 0.38
CA ILE A 64 10.25 -1.27 -0.64
C ILE A 64 10.20 -2.70 -0.09
N ASP A 65 11.16 -3.07 0.78
CA ASP A 65 11.21 -4.42 1.35
C ASP A 65 9.99 -4.71 2.24
N LEU A 66 9.52 -3.70 2.99
CA LEU A 66 8.31 -3.81 3.80
C LEU A 66 7.08 -4.02 2.91
N VAL A 67 6.96 -3.24 1.83
CA VAL A 67 5.84 -3.35 0.88
C VAL A 67 5.82 -4.72 0.21
N LEU A 68 6.97 -5.20 -0.26
CA LEU A 68 7.11 -6.52 -0.87
C LEU A 68 6.71 -7.64 0.09
N ASP A 69 7.10 -7.55 1.37
CA ASP A 69 6.68 -8.53 2.37
C ASP A 69 5.15 -8.55 2.59
N ARG A 70 4.50 -7.37 2.59
CA ARG A 70 3.04 -7.29 2.71
C ARG A 70 2.31 -7.82 1.47
N ILE A 71 2.82 -7.53 0.27
CA ILE A 71 2.29 -8.09 -0.97
C ILE A 71 2.42 -9.62 -0.97
N ARG A 72 3.59 -10.15 -0.57
CA ARG A 72 3.83 -11.58 -0.45
C ARG A 72 2.82 -12.26 0.49
N LYS A 73 2.59 -11.70 1.67
CA LYS A 73 1.59 -12.24 2.62
C LYS A 73 0.18 -12.34 2.02
N LEU A 74 -0.24 -11.38 1.20
CA LEU A 74 -1.53 -11.45 0.52
C LEU A 74 -1.54 -12.44 -0.65
N ALA A 75 -0.42 -12.57 -1.35
CA ALA A 75 -0.25 -13.53 -2.43
C ALA A 75 -0.30 -14.98 -1.88
N ASP A 76 0.37 -15.26 -0.76
CA ASP A 76 0.38 -16.57 -0.10
C ASP A 76 -1.02 -17.01 0.37
N GLN A 77 -1.91 -16.05 0.63
CA GLN A 77 -3.32 -16.30 0.97
C GLN A 77 -4.22 -16.50 -0.26
N CYS A 78 -3.66 -16.55 -1.47
CA CYS A 78 -4.38 -16.79 -2.71
C CYS A 78 -4.07 -18.21 -3.23
N THR A 79 -5.08 -18.96 -3.62
CA THR A 79 -4.90 -20.28 -4.27
C THR A 79 -4.59 -20.19 -5.76
N GLY A 80 -4.86 -19.04 -6.39
CA GLY A 80 -4.65 -18.79 -7.81
C GLY A 80 -4.57 -17.30 -8.11
N LEU A 81 -3.48 -16.66 -7.68
CA LEU A 81 -3.23 -15.25 -7.96
C LEU A 81 -3.03 -15.03 -9.47
N GLN A 82 -3.85 -14.18 -10.08
CA GLN A 82 -3.79 -13.89 -11.52
C GLN A 82 -2.88 -12.71 -11.86
N GLY A 83 -2.75 -11.74 -10.95
CA GLY A 83 -1.98 -10.53 -11.19
C GLY A 83 -2.32 -9.43 -10.19
N PHE A 84 -1.86 -8.21 -10.51
CA PHE A 84 -2.01 -7.03 -9.66
C PHE A 84 -2.67 -5.90 -10.45
N LEU A 85 -3.46 -5.08 -9.75
CA LEU A 85 -3.96 -3.79 -10.25
C LEU A 85 -3.23 -2.70 -9.48
N VAL A 86 -2.44 -1.89 -10.19
CA VAL A 86 -1.61 -0.85 -9.59
C VAL A 86 -2.21 0.50 -9.92
N PHE A 87 -2.53 1.28 -8.88
CA PHE A 87 -3.11 2.62 -9.01
C PHE A 87 -2.08 3.64 -8.53
N HIS A 88 -1.67 4.54 -9.43
CA HIS A 88 -0.68 5.55 -9.14
C HIS A 88 -0.89 6.78 -10.02
N SER A 89 -0.30 7.90 -9.63
CA SER A 89 -0.25 9.11 -10.46
C SER A 89 1.05 9.18 -11.25
N PHE A 90 1.01 9.78 -12.45
CA PHE A 90 2.22 10.03 -13.23
C PHE A 90 3.02 11.25 -12.75
N GLY A 91 2.35 12.26 -12.19
CA GLY A 91 2.97 13.55 -11.86
C GLY A 91 3.61 13.63 -10.46
N GLY A 92 3.23 12.73 -9.54
CA GLY A 92 3.74 12.76 -8.16
C GLY A 92 5.07 12.01 -8.03
N GLY A 93 5.91 12.40 -7.07
CA GLY A 93 7.20 11.73 -6.83
C GLY A 93 7.06 10.29 -6.35
N THR A 94 6.11 10.04 -5.44
CA THR A 94 5.77 8.68 -4.97
C THR A 94 5.14 7.88 -6.10
N GLY A 95 4.08 8.42 -6.72
CA GLY A 95 3.35 7.72 -7.77
C GLY A 95 4.19 7.40 -9.01
N SER A 96 5.17 8.23 -9.36
CA SER A 96 6.06 7.96 -10.50
C SER A 96 7.29 7.14 -10.13
N GLY A 97 7.93 7.42 -9.00
CA GLY A 97 9.21 6.84 -8.62
C GLY A 97 9.13 5.53 -7.85
N PHE A 98 8.10 5.37 -7.02
CA PHE A 98 7.92 4.19 -6.16
C PHE A 98 7.09 3.08 -6.81
N THR A 99 6.32 3.41 -7.85
CA THR A 99 5.58 2.44 -8.66
C THR A 99 6.52 1.63 -9.53
#